data_AF-A0A132A005-F1
#
_entry.id   AF-A0A132A005-F1
#
_cell.length_a   1.000
_cell.length_b   1.000
_cell.length_c   1.000
_cell.angle_alpha   90.00
_cell.angle_beta   90.00
_cell.angle_gamma   90.00
#
_symmetry.space_group_name_H-M   'P 1'
#
loop_
_entity.id
_entity.type
_entity.pdbx_description
1 polymer ?
#
loop_
_entity_poly.entity_id
_entity_poly.type
_entity_poly.pdbx_seq_one_letter_code
_entity_poly.pdbx_strand_id
1 'polypeptide(L)'
;FDKFLREDLNDEHVPQSVRNVLKSLGILYGLWSLDAHSSVLYESGYYQGSEPNRLVRQAILNHCELIKPEAIALVDAFAPPDFILNSVLGRSDGEIYKNIYESMINNPENFERPQWWREFVDNKPQIGSLQPIENLAKL
;
A
#
# COMPACT_ATOMS: atom_id res chain seq x y z
N PHE A 1 10.75 -18.34 7.00
CA PHE A 1 10.69 -18.44 5.53
C PHE A 1 10.94 -19.88 5.06
N ASP A 2 12.05 -20.52 5.45
CA ASP A 2 12.37 -21.91 5.04
C ASP A 2 11.31 -22.93 5.48
N LYS A 3 10.83 -22.84 6.74
CA LYS A 3 9.72 -23.69 7.25
C LYS A 3 8.44 -23.55 6.42
N PHE A 4 8.02 -22.32 6.14
CA PHE A 4 6.85 -22.00 5.33
C PHE A 4 6.96 -22.57 3.89
N LEU A 5 8.13 -22.42 3.26
CA LEU A 5 8.36 -22.92 1.90
C LEU A 5 8.44 -24.46 1.80
N ARG A 6 8.89 -25.14 2.85
CA ARG A 6 9.16 -26.59 2.83
C ARG A 6 8.06 -27.44 3.45
N GLU A 7 7.43 -26.98 4.53
CA GLU A 7 6.45 -27.77 5.27
C GLU A 7 5.04 -27.34 4.89
N ASP A 8 4.69 -26.07 5.11
CA ASP A 8 3.32 -25.59 4.93
C ASP A 8 2.87 -25.55 3.45
N LEU A 9 3.78 -25.22 2.53
CA LEU A 9 3.50 -25.20 1.09
C LEU A 9 3.56 -26.58 0.42
N ASN A 10 4.02 -27.64 1.10
CA ASN A 10 4.04 -29.00 0.55
C ASN A 10 2.99 -29.90 1.20
N ASP A 11 2.12 -29.37 2.05
CA ASP A 11 0.95 -30.09 2.56
C ASP A 11 0.05 -30.50 1.38
N GLU A 12 -0.25 -31.79 1.30
CA GLU A 12 -1.11 -32.38 0.25
C GLU A 12 -2.51 -31.77 0.23
N HIS A 13 -3.01 -31.26 1.35
CA HIS A 13 -4.35 -30.67 1.47
C HIS A 13 -4.49 -29.31 0.78
N VAL A 14 -3.38 -28.62 0.48
CA VAL A 14 -3.42 -27.32 -0.19
C VAL A 14 -3.51 -27.53 -1.71
N PRO A 15 -4.50 -26.95 -2.41
CA PRO A 15 -4.59 -27.07 -3.87
C PRO A 15 -3.33 -26.60 -4.59
N GLN A 16 -2.95 -27.27 -5.68
CA GLN A 16 -1.74 -26.95 -6.43
C GLN A 16 -1.73 -25.50 -6.95
N SER A 17 -2.88 -24.98 -7.34
CA SER A 17 -3.03 -23.58 -7.77
C SER A 17 -2.62 -22.61 -6.66
N VAL A 18 -3.14 -22.80 -5.45
CA VAL A 18 -2.81 -21.98 -4.27
C VAL A 18 -1.33 -22.09 -3.93
N ARG A 19 -0.76 -23.31 -3.96
CA ARG A 19 0.69 -23.51 -3.75
C ARG A 19 1.52 -22.71 -4.74
N ASN A 20 1.13 -22.68 -6.02
CA ASN A 20 1.86 -21.93 -7.05
C ASN A 20 1.82 -20.42 -6.77
N VAL A 21 0.65 -19.86 -6.43
CA VAL A 21 0.49 -18.43 -6.14
C VAL A 21 1.30 -18.03 -4.90
N LEU A 22 1.23 -18.81 -3.82
CA LEU A 22 1.99 -18.54 -2.59
C LEU A 22 3.50 -18.67 -2.80
N LYS A 23 3.96 -19.63 -3.62
CA LYS A 23 5.38 -19.72 -4.02
C LYS A 23 5.81 -18.48 -4.80
N SER A 24 5.00 -18.03 -5.76
CA SER A 24 5.27 -16.80 -6.52
C SER A 24 5.36 -15.57 -5.61
N LEU A 25 4.46 -15.42 -4.65
CA LEU A 25 4.53 -14.35 -3.63
C LEU A 25 5.78 -14.44 -2.77
N GLY A 26 6.16 -15.65 -2.35
CA GLY A 26 7.38 -15.87 -1.58
C GLY A 26 8.65 -15.49 -2.36
N ILE A 27 8.70 -15.83 -3.66
CA ILE A 27 9.79 -15.42 -4.55
C ILE A 27 9.80 -13.90 -4.72
N LEU A 28 8.65 -13.28 -4.97
CA LEU A 28 8.54 -11.82 -5.10
C LEU A 28 9.05 -11.10 -3.84
N TYR A 29 8.66 -11.57 -2.65
CA TYR A 29 9.16 -11.03 -1.38
C TYR A 29 10.68 -11.20 -1.23
N GLY A 30 11.21 -12.37 -1.62
CA GLY A 30 12.65 -12.62 -1.63
C GLY A 30 13.41 -11.67 -2.56
N LEU A 31 12.92 -11.48 -3.79
CA LEU A 31 13.50 -10.56 -4.77
C LEU A 31 13.43 -9.10 -4.30
N TRP A 32 12.30 -8.67 -3.75
CA TRP A 32 12.15 -7.33 -3.15
C TRP A 32 13.13 -7.13 -1.99
N SER A 33 13.28 -8.14 -1.12
CA SER A 33 14.23 -8.09 -0.01
C SER A 33 15.68 -7.97 -0.49
N LEU A 34 16.02 -8.64 -1.60
CA LEU A 34 17.35 -8.54 -2.23
C LEU A 34 17.61 -7.16 -2.84
N ASP A 35 16.63 -6.54 -3.50
CA ASP A 35 16.77 -5.17 -4.02
C ASP A 35 16.91 -4.15 -2.87
N ALA A 36 16.12 -4.31 -1.80
CA ALA A 36 16.15 -3.45 -0.62
C ALA A 36 17.49 -3.51 0.14
N HIS A 37 18.11 -4.69 0.23
CA HIS A 37 19.39 -4.90 0.92
C HIS A 37 20.58 -5.00 -0.05
N SER A 38 20.42 -4.50 -1.28
CA SER A 38 21.45 -4.61 -2.33
C SER A 38 22.78 -3.96 -1.92
N SER A 39 22.76 -2.87 -1.15
CA SER A 39 23.97 -2.19 -0.66
C SER A 39 24.89 -3.13 0.15
N VAL A 40 24.33 -3.91 1.06
CA VAL A 40 25.08 -4.89 1.88
C VAL A 40 25.68 -6.00 1.00
N LEU A 41 24.99 -6.38 -0.07
CA LEU A 41 25.47 -7.38 -1.03
C LEU A 41 26.64 -6.83 -1.87
N TYR A 42 26.64 -5.53 -2.18
CA TYR A 42 27.80 -4.87 -2.80
C TYR A 42 28.98 -4.73 -1.83
N GLU A 43 28.73 -4.31 -0.59
CA GLU A 43 29.77 -4.14 0.43
C GLU A 43 30.47 -5.45 0.78
N SER A 44 29.72 -6.56 0.83
CA SER A 44 30.27 -7.90 1.03
C SER A 44 30.96 -8.49 -0.21
N GLY A 45 30.93 -7.79 -1.35
CA GLY A 45 31.53 -8.24 -2.61
C GLY A 45 30.74 -9.34 -3.34
N TYR A 46 29.54 -9.69 -2.84
CA TYR A 46 28.65 -10.67 -3.46
C TYR A 46 28.04 -10.14 -4.76
N TYR A 47 27.67 -8.85 -4.79
CA TYR A 47 27.30 -8.15 -6.00
C TYR A 47 28.48 -7.35 -6.56
N GLN A 48 28.63 -7.38 -7.88
CA GLN A 48 29.64 -6.62 -8.60
C GLN A 48 29.04 -6.04 -9.88
N GLY A 49 29.33 -4.77 -10.15
CA GLY A 49 28.77 -4.04 -11.29
C GLY A 49 27.26 -3.78 -11.19
N SER A 50 26.66 -3.21 -12.23
CA SER A 50 25.24 -2.83 -12.25
C SER A 50 24.27 -3.95 -12.61
N GLU A 51 24.76 -5.05 -13.17
CA GLU A 51 23.93 -6.14 -13.71
C GLU A 51 23.08 -6.87 -12.66
N PRO A 52 23.57 -7.21 -11.46
CA PRO A 52 22.76 -7.93 -10.46
C PRO A 52 21.48 -7.20 -10.10
N ASN A 53 21.56 -5.89 -9.80
CA ASN A 53 20.39 -5.07 -9.51
C ASN A 53 19.42 -4.98 -10.69
N ARG A 54 19.94 -4.88 -11.92
CA ARG A 54 19.11 -4.84 -13.13
C ARG A 54 18.32 -6.15 -13.29
N LEU A 55 18.98 -7.29 -13.09
CA LEU A 55 18.35 -8.61 -13.17
C LEU A 55 17.30 -8.83 -12.09
N VAL A 56 17.59 -8.44 -10.83
CA VAL A 56 16.64 -8.55 -9.72
C VAL A 56 15.39 -7.71 -10.02
N ARG A 57 15.55 -6.44 -10.43
CA ARG A 57 14.41 -5.57 -10.76
C ARG A 57 13.59 -6.10 -11.92
N GLN A 58 14.24 -6.64 -12.95
CA GLN A 58 13.52 -7.29 -14.05
C GLN A 58 12.75 -8.52 -13.58
N ALA A 59 13.34 -9.34 -12.72
CA ALA A 59 12.67 -10.51 -12.15
C ALA A 59 11.46 -10.12 -11.29
N ILE A 60 11.55 -9.03 -10.53
CA ILE A 60 10.42 -8.44 -9.77
C ILE A 60 9.28 -8.09 -10.73
N LEU A 61 9.55 -7.33 -11.80
CA LEU A 61 8.52 -6.93 -12.77
C LEU A 61 7.84 -8.14 -13.42
N ASN A 62 8.63 -9.13 -13.85
CA ASN A 62 8.11 -10.36 -14.44
C ASN A 62 7.22 -11.15 -13.46
N HIS A 63 7.58 -11.18 -12.17
CA HIS A 63 6.77 -11.85 -11.14
C HIS A 63 5.51 -11.06 -10.80
N CYS A 64 5.55 -9.73 -10.81
CA CYS A 64 4.37 -8.90 -10.67
C CYS A 64 3.35 -9.17 -11.79
N GLU A 65 3.80 -9.34 -13.04
CA GLU A 65 2.92 -9.72 -14.15
C GLU A 65 2.26 -11.08 -13.94
N LEU A 66 2.99 -12.06 -13.39
CA LEU A 66 2.46 -13.39 -13.08
C LEU A 66 1.42 -13.37 -11.96
N ILE A 67 1.62 -12.54 -10.93
CA ILE A 67 0.73 -12.48 -9.75
C ILE A 67 -0.47 -11.55 -9.99
N LYS A 68 -0.36 -10.59 -10.92
CA LYS A 68 -1.40 -9.60 -11.22
C LYS A 68 -2.82 -10.17 -11.38
N PRO A 69 -3.07 -11.31 -12.07
CA PRO A 69 -4.41 -11.87 -12.21
C PRO A 69 -5.02 -12.33 -10.87
N GLU A 70 -4.18 -12.76 -9.94
CA GLU A 70 -4.58 -13.30 -8.64
C GLU A 70 -4.64 -12.22 -7.55
N ALA A 71 -4.26 -10.98 -7.87
CA ALA A 71 -4.11 -9.91 -6.87
C ALA A 71 -5.42 -9.62 -6.11
N ILE A 72 -6.56 -9.64 -6.80
CA ILE A 72 -7.87 -9.41 -6.17
C ILE A 72 -8.20 -10.56 -5.20
N ALA A 73 -8.10 -11.81 -5.68
CA ALA A 73 -8.38 -12.99 -4.85
C ALA A 73 -7.47 -13.09 -3.61
N LEU A 74 -6.20 -12.68 -3.76
CA LEU A 74 -5.26 -12.61 -2.65
C LEU A 74 -5.67 -11.56 -1.61
N VAL A 75 -6.05 -10.37 -2.06
CA VAL A 75 -6.52 -9.31 -1.16
C VAL A 75 -7.81 -9.73 -0.46
N ASP A 76 -8.77 -10.31 -1.20
CA ASP A 76 -10.03 -10.79 -0.65
C ASP A 76 -9.84 -11.89 0.40
N ALA A 77 -8.85 -12.77 0.22
CA ALA A 77 -8.53 -13.82 1.19
C ALA A 77 -8.04 -13.28 2.55
N PHE A 78 -7.44 -12.08 2.56
CA PHE A 78 -6.98 -11.41 3.78
C PHE A 78 -7.92 -10.29 4.26
N ALA A 79 -8.89 -9.89 3.44
CA ALA A 79 -9.73 -8.73 3.72
C ALA A 79 -10.58 -8.97 4.99
N PRO A 80 -10.47 -8.10 6.01
CA PRO A 80 -11.43 -8.11 7.09
C PRO A 80 -12.79 -7.64 6.58
N PRO A 81 -13.90 -7.96 7.29
CA PRO A 81 -15.21 -7.43 6.94
C PRO A 81 -15.22 -5.90 6.78
N ASP A 82 -16.01 -5.38 5.84
CA ASP A 82 -16.07 -3.95 5.49
C ASP A 82 -16.29 -3.02 6.70
N PHE A 83 -17.02 -3.48 7.72
CA PHE A 83 -17.23 -2.69 8.95
C PHE A 83 -15.96 -2.49 9.78
N ILE A 84 -15.03 -3.45 9.73
CA ILE A 84 -13.71 -3.35 10.39
C ILE A 84 -12.78 -2.52 9.51
N LEU A 85 -12.81 -2.77 8.20
CA LEU A 85 -11.99 -2.03 7.24
C LEU A 85 -12.30 -0.53 7.26
N ASN A 86 -13.59 -0.19 7.44
CA ASN A 86 -14.12 1.18 7.56
C ASN A 86 -13.53 2.15 6.52
N SER A 87 -13.37 1.66 5.29
CA SER A 87 -12.77 2.39 4.19
C SER A 87 -13.76 2.46 3.05
N VAL A 88 -14.08 3.68 2.64
CA VAL A 88 -14.95 3.97 1.50
C VAL A 88 -14.37 3.45 0.17
N LEU A 89 -13.04 3.45 0.01
CA LEU A 89 -12.36 3.01 -1.22
C LEU A 89 -12.28 1.47 -1.33
N GLY A 90 -11.95 0.83 -0.22
CA GLY A 90 -11.81 -0.63 -0.10
C GLY A 90 -13.10 -1.42 0.17
N ARG A 91 -14.29 -0.86 -0.05
CA ARG A 91 -15.56 -1.62 0.11
C ARG A 91 -15.61 -2.80 -0.87
N SER A 92 -16.11 -3.94 -0.41
CA SER A 92 -16.10 -5.21 -1.17
C SER A 92 -17.06 -5.22 -2.37
N ASP A 93 -17.99 -4.26 -2.45
CA ASP A 93 -18.97 -4.15 -3.54
C ASP A 93 -18.37 -3.60 -4.86
N GLY A 94 -17.16 -3.05 -4.83
CA GLY A 94 -16.49 -2.47 -5.99
C GLY A 94 -17.08 -1.15 -6.50
N GLU A 95 -18.09 -0.60 -5.82
CA GLU A 95 -18.83 0.61 -6.23
C GLU A 95 -18.18 1.90 -5.70
N ILE A 96 -16.88 2.07 -5.97
CA ILE A 96 -16.01 3.10 -5.37
C ILE A 96 -16.64 4.49 -5.42
N TYR A 97 -17.04 4.94 -6.61
CA TYR A 97 -17.55 6.32 -6.79
C TYR A 97 -18.88 6.55 -6.07
N LYS A 98 -19.76 5.55 -6.08
CA LYS A 98 -21.03 5.60 -5.35
C LYS A 98 -20.77 5.67 -3.85
N ASN A 99 -19.83 4.87 -3.34
CA ASN A 99 -19.48 4.84 -1.93
C ASN A 99 -18.87 6.17 -1.46
N ILE A 100 -18.00 6.78 -2.27
CA ILE A 100 -17.46 8.13 -2.03
C ILE A 100 -18.59 9.14 -1.94
N TYR A 101 -19.48 9.14 -2.93
CA TYR A 101 -20.61 10.06 -2.98
C TYR A 101 -21.55 9.90 -1.78
N GLU A 102 -21.90 8.67 -1.42
CA GLU A 102 -22.69 8.35 -0.23
C GLU A 102 -22.01 8.83 1.05
N SER A 103 -20.70 8.60 1.19
CA SER A 103 -19.94 9.08 2.35
C SER A 103 -19.92 10.61 2.45
N MET A 104 -19.90 11.31 1.32
CA MET A 104 -19.96 12.77 1.29
C MET A 104 -21.34 13.28 1.70
N ILE A 105 -22.43 12.72 1.15
CA ILE A 105 -23.81 13.16 1.42
C ILE A 105 -24.28 12.82 2.84
N ASN A 106 -23.77 11.74 3.43
CA ASN A 106 -24.10 11.34 4.80
C ASN A 106 -23.59 12.30 5.87
N ASN A 107 -22.69 13.24 5.52
CA ASN A 107 -22.24 14.31 6.41
C ASN A 107 -22.71 15.66 5.84
N PRO A 108 -23.84 16.20 6.34
CA PRO A 108 -24.41 17.46 5.83
C PRO A 108 -23.44 18.65 5.89
N GLU A 109 -22.57 18.67 6.91
CA GLU A 109 -21.54 19.72 7.10
C GLU A 109 -20.56 19.81 5.92
N ASN A 110 -20.39 18.75 5.12
CA ASN A 110 -19.48 18.76 3.97
C ASN A 110 -19.88 19.75 2.87
N PHE A 111 -21.18 20.08 2.77
CA PHE A 111 -21.71 21.00 1.75
C PHE A 111 -22.10 22.36 2.31
N GLU A 112 -22.01 22.53 3.63
CA GLU A 112 -22.31 23.78 4.29
C GLU A 112 -21.07 24.67 4.37
N ARG A 113 -21.30 25.96 4.59
CA ARG A 113 -20.19 26.86 4.88
C ARG A 113 -19.66 26.53 6.28
N PRO A 114 -18.35 26.36 6.46
CA PRO A 114 -17.80 26.11 7.78
C PRO A 114 -18.09 27.29 8.71
N GLN A 115 -18.29 27.04 10.02
CA GLN A 115 -18.73 28.08 10.97
C GLN A 115 -17.86 29.35 10.95
N TRP A 116 -16.57 29.20 10.69
CA TRP A 116 -15.58 30.29 10.62
C TRP A 116 -15.51 31.02 9.26
N TRP A 117 -16.38 30.71 8.28
CA TRP A 117 -16.28 31.29 6.93
C TRP A 117 -16.39 32.82 6.93
N ARG A 118 -17.22 33.38 7.82
CA ARG A 118 -17.40 34.84 7.95
C ARG A 118 -16.15 35.53 8.45
N GLU A 119 -15.41 34.90 9.36
CA GLU A 119 -14.17 35.48 9.92
C GLU A 119 -13.15 35.80 8.82
N PHE A 120 -13.07 34.94 7.79
CA PHE A 120 -12.18 35.14 6.65
C PHE A 120 -12.69 36.14 5.61
N VAL A 121 -14.01 36.26 5.45
CA VAL A 121 -14.63 37.19 4.50
C VAL A 121 -14.68 38.61 5.06
N ASP A 122 -15.08 38.75 6.32
CA ASP A 122 -15.26 40.04 6.98
C ASP A 122 -13.91 40.66 7.38
N ASN A 123 -12.93 39.83 7.77
CA ASN A 123 -11.57 40.25 8.13
C ASN A 123 -10.53 39.58 7.21
N LYS A 124 -10.62 39.85 5.90
CA LYS A 124 -9.69 39.27 4.91
C LYS A 124 -8.23 39.50 5.32
N PRO A 125 -7.45 38.44 5.62
CA PRO A 125 -6.07 38.60 6.02
C PRO A 125 -5.25 39.18 4.86
N GLN A 126 -4.36 40.11 5.18
CA GLN A 126 -3.42 40.64 4.21
C GLN A 126 -2.46 39.52 3.78
N ILE A 127 -2.25 39.36 2.48
CA ILE A 127 -1.35 38.35 1.93
C ILE A 127 0.06 38.61 2.51
N GLY A 128 0.63 37.63 3.21
CA GLY A 128 1.93 37.76 3.90
C GLY A 128 1.88 38.26 5.34
N SER A 129 0.69 38.42 5.95
CA SER A 129 0.54 38.86 7.35
C SER A 129 0.87 37.78 8.40
N LEU A 130 0.87 36.50 8.02
CA LEU A 130 1.25 35.42 8.92
C LEU A 130 2.73 35.55 9.27
N GLN A 131 3.02 35.92 10.51
CA GLN A 131 4.37 35.83 11.06
C GLN A 131 4.72 34.34 11.22
N PRO A 132 5.95 33.91 10.89
CA PRO A 132 6.41 32.56 11.18
C PRO A 132 6.16 32.24 12.66
N ILE A 133 5.66 31.04 12.95
CA ILE A 133 5.47 30.61 14.34
C ILE A 133 6.86 30.38 14.95
N GLU A 134 7.42 31.38 15.61
CA GLU A 134 8.74 31.32 16.27
C GLU A 134 8.77 30.42 17.52
N ASN A 135 7.62 29.90 17.97
CA ASN A 135 7.49 29.18 19.25
C ASN A 135 7.08 27.70 19.11
N LEU A 136 7.72 26.94 18.21
CA LEU A 136 7.68 25.46 18.29
C LEU A 136 8.90 24.85 19.02
N ALA A 137 9.81 25.67 19.56
CA ALA A 137 10.97 25.20 20.33
C ALA A 137 10.72 25.04 21.85
N LYS A 138 9.46 25.01 22.30
CA LYS A 138 9.07 24.81 23.71
C LYS A 138 7.99 23.75 23.92
N LEU A 139 8.06 22.65 23.16
CA LEU A 139 7.45 21.37 23.52
C LEU A 139 8.52 20.29 23.51
#